data_AF-A0AAV4ITA4-F1
#
_entry.id   AF-A0AAV4ITA4-F1
#
_cell.length_a   1.000
_cell.length_b   1.000
_cell.length_c   1.000
_cell.angle_alpha   90.00
_cell.angle_beta   90.00
_cell.angle_gamma   90.00
#
_symmetry.space_group_name_H-M   'P 1'
#
loop_
_entity.id
_entity.type
_entity.pdbx_description
1 polymer ?
#
loop_
_entity_poly.entity_id
_entity_poly.type
_entity_poly.pdbx_seq_one_letter_code
_entity_poly.pdbx_strand_id
1 'polypeptide(L)'
;MSSTGDLQNNFNQLANELKKVKYGKKLDADQIVSGSPKAYLPIYNFLFTSYNSKFNEDIVNSNNELYGKSDMRFMEAVYKIMRDMFDYKAKITRDQFFAPGFSEQKVIMAKEVLHLVRGRYNPPKSKRFHVTAARSGSGLGNKVPQGPTGM
;
A
#
# COMPACT_ATOMS: atom_id res chain seq x y z
N MET A 1 5.37 -22.94 14.76
CA MET A 1 5.42 -23.26 13.32
C MET A 1 4.86 -22.07 12.58
N SER A 2 5.73 -21.16 12.15
CA SER A 2 5.31 -19.89 11.53
C SER A 2 4.89 -20.17 10.09
N SER A 3 3.60 -19.99 9.82
CA SER A 3 2.93 -20.35 8.58
C SER A 3 3.61 -19.70 7.37
N THR A 4 4.39 -20.48 6.62
CA THR A 4 4.90 -20.11 5.28
C THR A 4 3.80 -19.59 4.34
N GLY A 5 2.54 -19.96 4.60
CA GLY A 5 1.36 -19.48 3.88
C GLY A 5 1.17 -17.96 3.93
N ASP A 6 1.47 -17.31 5.06
CA ASP A 6 1.30 -15.84 5.18
C ASP A 6 2.36 -15.09 4.38
N LEU A 7 3.60 -15.58 4.37
CA LEU A 7 4.68 -15.02 3.57
C LEU A 7 4.39 -15.11 2.07
N GLN A 8 3.95 -16.27 1.58
CA GLN A 8 3.63 -16.46 0.17
C GLN A 8 2.45 -15.59 -0.27
N ASN A 9 1.42 -15.48 0.56
CA ASN A 9 0.28 -14.59 0.32
C ASN A 9 0.72 -13.12 0.25
N ASN A 10 1.53 -12.67 1.22
CA ASN A 10 2.08 -11.32 1.24
C ASN A 10 2.96 -11.04 0.02
N PHE A 11 3.77 -12.01 -0.42
CA PHE A 11 4.58 -11.90 -1.64
C PHE A 11 3.71 -11.73 -2.88
N ASN A 12 2.67 -12.57 -3.05
CA ASN A 12 1.75 -12.49 -4.17
C ASN A 12 1.04 -11.13 -4.21
N GLN A 13 0.64 -10.60 -3.06
CA GLN A 13 0.06 -9.26 -2.95
C GLN A 13 1.05 -8.17 -3.35
N LEU A 14 2.30 -8.22 -2.85
CA LEU A 14 3.35 -7.28 -3.22
C LEU A 14 3.62 -7.31 -4.73
N ALA A 15 3.73 -8.49 -5.32
CA ALA A 15 3.93 -8.67 -6.76
C ALA A 15 2.79 -8.05 -7.59
N ASN A 16 1.54 -8.22 -7.15
CA ASN A 16 0.38 -7.63 -7.81
C ASN A 16 0.33 -6.10 -7.67
N GLU A 17 0.69 -5.54 -6.52
CA GLU A 17 0.79 -4.09 -6.35
C GLU A 17 1.91 -3.49 -7.21
N LEU A 18 3.05 -4.17 -7.33
CA LEU A 18 4.17 -3.74 -8.18
C LEU A 18 3.80 -3.66 -9.66
N LYS A 19 2.93 -4.57 -10.14
CA LYS A 19 2.35 -4.46 -11.49
C LYS A 19 1.51 -3.19 -11.66
N LYS A 20 0.76 -2.78 -10.64
CA LYS A 20 -0.10 -1.57 -10.69
C LYS A 20 0.72 -0.29 -10.78
N VAL A 21 1.93 -0.27 -10.22
CA VAL A 21 2.87 0.85 -10.35
C VAL A 21 3.82 0.73 -11.54
N LYS A 22 3.61 -0.25 -12.43
CA LYS A 22 4.44 -0.52 -13.61
C LYS A 22 5.92 -0.75 -13.27
N TYR A 23 6.19 -1.45 -12.17
CA TYR A 23 7.55 -1.84 -11.82
C TYR A 23 8.13 -2.79 -12.88
N GLY A 24 9.24 -2.39 -13.49
CA GLY A 24 9.81 -3.09 -14.66
C GLY A 24 10.76 -4.25 -14.36
N LYS A 25 11.14 -4.48 -13.09
CA LYS A 25 12.06 -5.57 -12.73
C LYS A 25 11.31 -6.80 -12.22
N LYS A 26 11.83 -7.99 -12.53
CA LYS A 26 11.31 -9.25 -12.01
C LYS A 26 11.65 -9.39 -10.53
N LEU A 27 10.68 -9.83 -9.74
CA LEU A 27 10.92 -10.18 -8.33
C LEU A 27 11.53 -11.57 -8.23
N ASP A 28 12.58 -11.66 -7.42
CA ASP A 28 13.26 -12.91 -7.16
C ASP A 28 12.66 -13.55 -5.90
N ALA A 29 11.78 -14.54 -6.10
CA ALA A 29 11.00 -15.14 -5.02
C ALA A 29 11.91 -15.78 -3.96
N ASP A 30 13.02 -16.37 -4.37
CA ASP A 30 13.98 -17.03 -3.48
C ASP A 30 14.68 -16.01 -2.56
N GLN A 31 15.07 -14.86 -3.13
CA GLN A 31 15.65 -13.76 -2.37
C GLN A 31 14.63 -13.08 -1.44
N ILE A 32 13.35 -13.03 -1.82
CA ILE A 32 12.27 -12.52 -0.95
C ILE A 32 12.07 -13.47 0.24
N VAL A 33 11.96 -14.78 -0.03
CA VAL A 33 11.73 -15.82 0.99
C VAL A 33 12.89 -15.89 1.98
N SER A 34 14.13 -15.82 1.49
CA SER A 34 15.32 -15.75 2.34
C SER A 34 15.48 -14.42 3.10
N GLY A 35 14.66 -13.40 2.80
CA GLY A 35 14.72 -12.09 3.46
C GLY A 35 15.92 -11.26 3.01
N SER A 36 16.48 -11.54 1.83
CA SER A 36 17.64 -10.83 1.30
C SER A 36 17.31 -9.36 1.04
N PRO A 37 18.05 -8.39 1.62
CA PRO A 37 17.81 -6.95 1.42
C PRO A 37 17.92 -6.56 -0.07
N LYS A 38 18.77 -7.27 -0.82
CA LYS A 38 18.99 -7.05 -2.26
C LYS A 38 17.74 -7.23 -3.11
N ALA A 39 16.77 -8.04 -2.66
CA ALA A 39 15.48 -8.19 -3.34
C ALA A 39 14.62 -6.92 -3.25
N TYR A 40 14.75 -6.19 -2.14
CA TYR A 40 13.87 -5.07 -1.81
C TYR A 40 14.45 -3.72 -2.22
N LEU A 41 15.78 -3.54 -2.15
CA LEU A 41 16.45 -2.29 -2.53
C LEU A 41 16.01 -1.75 -3.91
N PRO A 42 15.92 -2.58 -4.97
CA PRO A 42 15.46 -2.10 -6.28
C PRO A 42 13.99 -1.64 -6.29
N ILE A 43 13.15 -2.14 -5.37
CA ILE A 43 11.75 -1.74 -5.23
C ILE A 43 11.68 -0.34 -4.62
N TYR A 44 12.38 -0.14 -3.50
CA TYR A 44 12.46 1.16 -2.83
C TYR A 44 13.11 2.21 -3.75
N ASN A 45 14.20 1.85 -4.44
CA ASN A 45 14.84 2.79 -5.36
C ASN A 45 13.87 3.25 -6.45
N PHE A 46 13.14 2.34 -7.10
CA PHE A 46 12.11 2.72 -8.07
C PHE A 46 11.05 3.63 -7.46
N LEU A 47 10.52 3.26 -6.29
CA LEU A 47 9.40 3.94 -5.67
C LEU A 47 9.74 5.39 -5.26
N PHE A 48 10.95 5.61 -4.74
CA PHE A 48 11.38 6.90 -4.20
C PHE A 48 12.19 7.77 -5.17
N THR A 49 12.54 7.27 -6.35
CA THR A 49 13.32 8.05 -7.33
C THR A 49 12.69 8.14 -8.72
N SER A 50 11.77 7.24 -9.07
CA SER A 50 11.28 7.10 -10.46
C SER A 50 9.76 6.98 -10.59
N TYR A 51 9.04 6.66 -9.52
CA TYR A 51 7.62 6.33 -9.60
C TYR A 51 6.72 7.52 -9.98
N ASN A 52 6.95 8.69 -9.39
CA ASN A 52 6.11 9.87 -9.58
C ASN A 52 6.93 11.16 -9.41
N SER A 53 6.84 12.07 -10.39
CA SER A 53 7.60 13.32 -10.38
C SER A 53 7.28 14.20 -9.17
N LYS A 54 5.99 14.35 -8.83
CA LYS A 54 5.56 15.16 -7.68
C LYS A 54 6.09 14.60 -6.36
N PHE A 55 6.13 13.28 -6.22
CA PHE A 55 6.72 12.66 -5.03
C PHE A 55 8.22 12.96 -4.90
N ASN A 56 8.97 12.87 -6.01
CA ASN A 56 10.38 13.24 -6.02
C ASN A 56 10.59 14.72 -5.65
N GLU A 57 9.76 15.62 -6.20
CA GLU A 57 9.82 17.06 -5.87
C GLU A 57 9.57 17.29 -4.37
N ASP A 58 8.56 16.66 -3.79
CA ASP A 58 8.27 16.76 -2.36
C ASP A 58 9.43 16.22 -1.49
N ILE A 59 10.09 15.14 -1.91
CA ILE A 59 11.29 14.59 -1.23
C ILE A 59 12.43 15.60 -1.24
N VAL A 60 12.71 16.21 -2.39
CA VAL A 60 13.76 17.23 -2.56
C VAL A 60 13.45 18.46 -1.69
N ASN A 61 12.19 18.93 -1.70
CA ASN A 61 11.72 20.03 -0.87
C ASN A 61 11.81 19.72 0.64
N SER A 62 11.75 18.44 1.02
CA SER A 62 11.91 17.98 2.40
C SER A 62 13.38 17.88 2.84
N ASN A 63 14.34 18.39 2.06
CA ASN A 63 15.79 18.30 2.31
C ASN A 63 16.30 16.87 2.48
N ASN A 64 15.65 15.89 1.83
CA ASN A 64 16.10 14.50 1.85
C ASN A 64 16.79 14.16 0.53
N GLU A 65 18.10 13.90 0.58
CA GLU A 65 18.86 13.44 -0.60
C GLU A 65 18.81 11.92 -0.73
N LEU A 66 18.51 11.39 -1.91
CA LEU A 66 18.45 9.94 -2.17
C LEU A 66 19.52 9.43 -3.15
N TYR A 67 20.17 10.32 -3.90
CA TYR A 67 21.14 9.96 -4.93
C TYR A 67 22.57 9.80 -4.39
N GLY A 68 23.39 8.98 -5.05
CA GLY A 68 24.82 8.83 -4.75
C GLY A 68 25.14 8.20 -3.39
N LYS A 69 24.17 7.53 -2.75
CA LYS A 69 24.30 6.95 -1.42
C LYS A 69 24.55 5.45 -1.48
N SER A 70 25.26 4.91 -0.47
CA SER A 70 25.30 3.47 -0.22
C SER A 70 23.90 2.94 0.14
N ASP A 71 23.65 1.65 -0.02
CA ASP A 71 22.36 1.03 0.28
C ASP A 71 21.85 1.36 1.69
N MET A 72 22.75 1.36 2.69
CA MET A 72 22.41 1.72 4.06
C MET A 72 21.98 3.17 4.21
N ARG A 73 22.70 4.11 3.61
CA ARG A 73 22.36 5.54 3.63
C ARG A 73 21.08 5.84 2.84
N PHE A 74 20.86 5.13 1.75
CA PHE A 74 19.63 5.19 0.98
C PHE A 74 18.44 4.77 1.84
N MET A 75 18.53 3.60 2.48
CA MET A 75 17.45 3.14 3.37
C MET A 75 17.27 4.08 4.56
N GLU A 76 18.33 4.62 5.17
CA GLU A 76 18.19 5.61 6.25
C GLU A 76 17.33 6.81 5.83
N ALA A 77 17.56 7.35 4.63
CA ALA A 77 16.73 8.42 4.08
C ALA A 77 15.29 7.96 3.80
N VAL A 78 15.08 6.75 3.29
CA VAL A 78 13.74 6.16 3.10
C VAL A 78 12.97 6.08 4.42
N TYR A 79 13.60 5.57 5.49
CA TYR A 79 12.98 5.50 6.82
C TYR A 79 12.64 6.90 7.37
N LYS A 80 13.49 7.89 7.13
CA LYS A 80 13.23 9.28 7.52
C LYS A 80 12.04 9.85 6.74
N ILE A 81 12.00 9.69 5.42
CA ILE A 81 10.87 10.13 4.57
C ILE A 81 9.56 9.47 5.00
N MET A 82 9.58 8.16 5.28
CA MET A 82 8.39 7.43 5.73
C MET A 82 7.84 8.00 7.04
N ARG A 83 8.72 8.41 7.96
CA ARG A 83 8.32 9.04 9.22
C ARG A 83 7.82 10.47 8.99
N ASP A 84 8.61 11.30 8.32
CA ASP A 84 8.38 12.75 8.26
C ASP A 84 7.24 13.11 7.30
N MET A 85 7.10 12.38 6.19
CA MET A 85 6.09 12.67 5.17
C MET A 85 4.82 11.84 5.33
N PHE A 86 4.91 10.59 5.81
CA PHE A 86 3.76 9.67 5.85
C PHE A 86 3.32 9.29 7.27
N ASP A 87 4.00 9.80 8.31
CA ASP A 87 3.79 9.40 9.71
C ASP A 87 3.85 7.87 9.92
N TYR A 88 4.56 7.17 9.04
CA TYR A 88 4.61 5.71 9.06
C TYR A 88 5.82 5.23 9.86
N LYS A 89 5.52 4.41 10.88
CA LYS A 89 6.52 3.72 11.69
C LYS A 89 6.69 2.28 11.24
N ALA A 90 7.79 2.00 10.56
CA ALA A 90 8.16 0.64 10.14
C ALA A 90 8.28 -0.33 11.34
N LYS A 91 7.84 -1.57 11.13
CA LYS A 91 7.89 -2.64 12.15
C LYS A 91 9.29 -3.19 12.39
N ILE A 92 10.18 -3.04 11.42
CA ILE A 92 11.59 -3.42 11.51
C ILE A 92 12.46 -2.17 11.46
N THR A 93 13.62 -2.21 12.12
CA THR A 93 14.61 -1.14 12.01
C THR A 93 15.43 -1.26 10.73
N ARG A 94 16.19 -0.22 10.38
CA ARG A 94 17.14 -0.27 9.27
C ARG A 94 18.13 -1.44 9.42
N ASP A 95 18.68 -1.65 10.61
CA ASP A 95 19.63 -2.74 10.84
C ASP A 95 18.96 -4.12 10.70
N GLN A 96 17.70 -4.27 11.16
CA GLN A 96 16.91 -5.49 10.92
C GLN A 96 16.54 -5.69 9.45
N PHE A 97 16.41 -4.60 8.68
CA PHE A 97 16.23 -4.67 7.24
C PHE A 97 17.46 -5.25 6.54
N PHE A 98 18.68 -4.90 6.96
CA PHE A 98 19.91 -5.46 6.40
C PHE A 98 20.32 -6.80 7.01
N ALA A 99 19.81 -7.13 8.20
CA ALA A 99 20.04 -8.42 8.83
C ALA A 99 19.41 -9.58 8.05
N PRO A 100 19.97 -10.80 8.11
CA PRO A 100 19.31 -11.99 7.58
C PRO A 100 17.98 -12.26 8.31
N GLY A 101 17.01 -12.86 7.60
CA GLY A 101 15.67 -13.13 8.13
C GLY A 101 14.71 -11.95 8.00
N PHE A 102 13.72 -11.85 8.91
CA PHE A 102 12.63 -10.86 8.87
C PHE A 102 11.88 -10.81 7.52
N SER A 103 11.86 -11.92 6.77
CA SER A 103 11.35 -11.97 5.41
C SER A 103 9.92 -11.46 5.32
N GLU A 104 9.05 -11.94 6.21
CA GLU A 104 7.65 -11.51 6.24
C GLU A 104 7.51 -10.02 6.57
N GLN A 105 8.21 -9.53 7.58
CA GLN A 105 8.16 -8.13 7.97
C GLN A 105 8.69 -7.21 6.86
N LYS A 106 9.71 -7.65 6.10
CA LYS A 106 10.23 -6.93 4.93
C LYS A 106 9.21 -6.86 3.80
N VAL A 107 8.51 -7.97 3.51
CA VAL A 107 7.41 -7.98 2.53
C VAL A 107 6.26 -7.07 2.97
N ILE A 108 5.86 -7.15 4.25
CA ILE A 108 4.81 -6.30 4.82
C ILE A 108 5.19 -4.82 4.70
N MET A 109 6.40 -4.45 5.12
CA MET A 109 6.90 -3.08 5.01
C MET A 109 6.88 -2.60 3.56
N ALA A 110 7.41 -3.38 2.62
CA ALA A 110 7.42 -3.00 1.20
C ALA A 110 6.00 -2.79 0.65
N LYS A 111 5.05 -3.65 1.04
CA LYS A 111 3.64 -3.54 0.66
C LYS A 111 2.99 -2.28 1.24
N GLU A 112 3.19 -2.01 2.53
CA GLU A 112 2.62 -0.84 3.22
C GLU A 112 3.17 0.47 2.62
N VAL A 113 4.49 0.55 2.41
CA VAL A 113 5.14 1.72 1.80
C VAL A 113 4.62 1.96 0.39
N LEU A 114 4.51 0.91 -0.42
CA LEU A 114 3.95 1.00 -1.76
C LEU A 114 2.51 1.52 -1.74
N HIS A 115 1.69 1.05 -0.79
CA HIS A 115 0.31 1.51 -0.64
C HIS A 115 0.22 2.98 -0.23
N LEU A 116 1.06 3.42 0.72
CA LEU A 116 1.11 4.80 1.20
C LEU A 116 1.50 5.77 0.08
N VAL A 117 2.60 5.47 -0.63
CA VAL A 117 3.10 6.31 -1.72
C VAL A 117 2.07 6.36 -2.85
N ARG A 118 1.54 5.20 -3.26
CA ARG A 118 0.52 5.13 -4.32
C ARG A 118 -0.77 5.85 -3.91
N GLY A 119 -1.24 5.67 -2.69
CA GLY A 119 -2.46 6.29 -2.17
C GLY A 119 -2.40 7.82 -2.21
N ARG A 120 -1.23 8.40 -1.91
CA ARG A 120 -1.03 9.85 -1.91
C ARG A 120 -0.74 10.44 -3.30
N TYR A 121 0.07 9.77 -4.13
CA TYR A 121 0.60 10.34 -5.37
C TYR A 121 -0.03 9.80 -6.65
N ASN A 122 -0.79 8.72 -6.57
CA ASN A 122 -1.58 8.18 -7.68
C ASN A 122 -2.81 7.42 -7.14
N PRO A 123 -3.72 8.12 -6.43
CA PRO A 123 -4.87 7.49 -5.82
C PRO A 123 -5.70 6.76 -6.89
N PRO A 124 -6.18 5.54 -6.61
CA PRO A 124 -7.09 4.88 -7.54
C PRO A 124 -8.29 5.80 -7.79
N LYS A 125 -8.60 6.06 -9.07
CA LYS A 125 -9.81 6.79 -9.46
C LYS A 125 -10.98 6.04 -8.82
N SER A 126 -11.66 6.69 -7.87
CA SER A 126 -12.77 6.09 -7.14
C SER A 126 -13.77 5.55 -8.16
N LYS A 127 -13.99 4.22 -8.18
CA LYS A 127 -15.20 3.70 -8.81
C LYS A 127 -16.32 4.22 -7.92
N ARG A 128 -17.10 5.20 -8.40
CA ARG A 128 -18.38 5.56 -7.77
C ARG A 128 -19.12 4.24 -7.53
N PHE A 129 -19.19 3.80 -6.29
CA PHE A 129 -20.11 2.73 -5.93
C PHE A 129 -21.49 3.32 -6.20
N HIS A 130 -22.18 2.82 -7.22
CA HIS A 130 -23.61 3.03 -7.34
C HIS A 130 -24.21 2.37 -6.10
N VAL A 131 -24.55 3.18 -5.11
CA VAL A 131 -25.43 2.76 -4.02
C VAL A 131 -26.77 2.50 -4.68
N THR A 132 -27.06 1.25 -5.02
CA THR A 132 -28.43 0.80 -5.23
C THR A 132 -29.10 0.89 -3.88
N ALA A 133 -29.77 2.02 -3.65
CA ALA A 133 -30.66 2.20 -2.52
C ALA A 133 -31.70 1.07 -2.56
N ALA A 134 -31.57 0.11 -1.64
CA ALA A 134 -32.62 -0.84 -1.36
C ALA A 134 -33.85 -0.04 -0.92
N ARG A 135 -34.90 -0.06 -1.74
CA ARG A 135 -36.18 0.58 -1.44
C ARG A 135 -36.75 -0.06 -0.18
N SER A 136 -36.68 0.66 0.94
CA SER A 136 -37.45 0.37 2.14
C SER A 136 -38.93 0.28 1.76
N GLY A 137 -39.50 -0.91 1.90
CA GLY A 137 -40.94 -1.12 1.81
C GLY A 137 -41.61 -0.47 3.01
N SER A 138 -42.41 0.56 2.77
CA SER A 138 -43.37 1.09 3.73
C SER A 138 -44.67 1.35 2.98
N GLY A 139 -45.44 0.28 2.78
CA GLY A 139 -46.80 0.34 2.26
C GLY A 139 -47.76 0.75 3.37
N LEU A 140 -48.03 2.05 3.48
CA LEU A 140 -49.19 2.58 4.19
C LEU A 140 -50.43 2.35 3.32
N GLY A 141 -51.14 1.25 3.58
CA GLY A 141 -52.47 1.00 3.01
C GLY A 141 -53.55 1.54 3.94
N ASN A 142 -53.95 2.81 3.79
CA ASN A 142 -55.20 3.30 4.34
C ASN A 142 -56.31 3.15 3.29
N LYS A 143 -57.21 2.20 3.54
CA LYS A 143 -58.46 2.02 2.77
C LYS A 143 -59.45 3.14 3.11
N VAL A 144 -60.06 3.64 2.05
CA VAL A 144 -61.12 4.64 1.92
C VAL A 144 -62.39 4.25 2.71
N PRO A 145 -63.14 5.20 3.31
CA PRO A 145 -64.40 4.89 3.99
C PRO A 145 -65.54 4.63 2.98
N GLN A 146 -66.36 3.60 3.25
CA GLN A 146 -67.61 3.35 2.53
C GLN A 146 -68.78 3.99 3.31
N GLY A 147 -69.73 4.52 2.55
CA GLY A 147 -70.74 5.50 2.97
C GLY A 147 -71.92 4.97 3.80
N PRO A 148 -72.93 5.82 4.05
CA PRO A 148 -74.06 5.50 4.90
C PRO A 148 -75.13 4.75 4.11
N THR A 149 -75.77 3.75 4.72
CA THR A 149 -77.03 3.18 4.24
C THR A 149 -78.00 3.20 5.41
N GLY A 150 -79.09 3.97 5.28
CA GLY A 150 -80.10 4.13 6.31
C GLY A 150 -81.07 2.95 6.39
N MET A 151 -81.70 2.78 7.55
CA MET A 151 -83.13 3.02 7.82
C MET A 151 -83.28 3.31 9.31
#